data_AF-A0A937XR50-F1
#
_entry.id   AF-A0A937XR50-F1
#
_cell.length_a   1.000
_cell.length_b   1.000
_cell.length_c   1.000
_cell.angle_alpha   90.00
_cell.angle_beta   90.00
_cell.angle_gamma   90.00
#
_symmetry.space_group_name_H-M   'P 1'
#
loop_
_entity.id
_entity.type
_entity.pdbx_description
1 polymer ?
#
loop_
_entity_poly.entity_id
_entity_poly.type
_entity_poly.pdbx_seq_one_letter_code
_entity_poly.pdbx_strand_id
1 'polypeptide(L)' 'MNSALPEFLAADAGRRELRDLPFDNSFVSELPGDPELRNAPRAVRNACYTRVAPTPVAGPRLLAWSDAAGALLGIA' A
#
# COMPACT_ATOMS: atom_id res chain seq x y z
N MET A 1 -29.75 -8.54 -19.99
CA MET A 1 -29.03 -8.52 -18.70
C MET A 1 -27.70 -7.83 -18.94
N ASN A 2 -27.74 -6.50 -18.90
CA ASN A 2 -26.59 -5.65 -19.18
C ASN A 2 -25.72 -5.64 -17.92
N SER A 3 -24.70 -6.51 -17.88
CA SER A 3 -23.72 -6.48 -16.79
C SER A 3 -22.77 -5.32 -17.09
N ALA A 4 -23.16 -4.11 -16.67
CA ALA A 4 -22.23 -3.00 -16.61
C ALA A 4 -21.08 -3.43 -15.69
N LEU A 5 -19.85 -3.39 -16.23
CA LEU A 5 -18.66 -3.45 -15.40
C LEU A 5 -18.78 -2.35 -14.33
N PRO A 6 -18.38 -2.60 -13.07
CA PRO A 6 -18.46 -1.58 -12.03
C PRO A 6 -17.72 -0.31 -12.48
N GLU A 7 -18.28 0.86 -12.19
CA GLU A 7 -17.78 2.21 -12.52
C GLU A 7 -16.36 2.53 -12.02
N PHE A 8 -15.67 1.58 -11.37
CA PHE A 8 -14.28 1.73 -10.95
C PHE A 8 -13.29 1.92 -12.14
N LEU A 9 -13.77 1.69 -13.37
CA LEU A 9 -13.05 1.92 -14.63
C LEU A 9 -13.36 3.28 -15.28
N ALA A 10 -13.96 4.23 -14.56
CA ALA A 10 -14.14 5.60 -15.03
C ALA A 10 -13.44 6.59 -14.10
N ALA A 11 -12.12 6.63 -14.20
CA ALA A 11 -11.39 7.81 -13.81
C ALA A 11 -10.35 8.11 -14.88
N ASP A 12 -10.66 9.08 -15.75
CA ASP A 12 -9.65 10.01 -16.24
C ASP A 12 -9.20 10.88 -15.05
N ALA A 13 -8.60 10.24 -14.05
CA ALA A 13 -7.87 10.91 -13.00
C ALA A 13 -6.51 11.22 -13.62
N GLY A 14 -6.30 12.49 -13.98
CA GLY A 14 -5.01 12.97 -14.46
C GLY A 14 -3.88 12.36 -13.63
N ARG A 15 -2.88 11.81 -14.31
CA ARG A 15 -1.78 11.05 -13.70
C ARG A 15 -1.21 11.84 -12.53
N ARG A 16 -1.11 11.18 -11.37
CA ARG A 16 -0.51 11.76 -10.17
C ARG A 16 0.90 11.22 -9.99
N GLU A 17 1.79 12.07 -9.49
CA GLU A 17 3.09 11.63 -9.00
C GLU A 17 2.89 10.74 -7.77
N LEU A 18 3.73 9.72 -7.60
CA LEU A 18 3.64 8.76 -6.48
C LEU A 18 3.63 9.46 -5.11
N ARG A 19 4.34 10.59 -4.99
CA ARG A 19 4.47 11.38 -3.74
C ARG A 19 3.19 12.15 -3.37
N ASP A 20 2.30 12.37 -4.33
CA ASP A 20 1.09 13.18 -4.16
C ASP A 20 -0.16 12.30 -3.99
N LEU A 21 0.02 10.97 -3.94
CA LEU A 21 -1.08 10.05 -3.69
C LEU A 21 -1.59 10.19 -2.26
N PRO A 22 -2.92 10.31 -2.06
CA PRO A 22 -3.49 10.27 -0.72
C PRO A 22 -3.27 8.87 -0.15
N PHE A 23 -2.66 8.80 1.03
CA PHE A 23 -2.48 7.54 1.76
C PHE A 23 -3.04 7.71 3.17
N ASP A 24 -4.08 6.94 3.48
CA ASP A 24 -4.66 6.87 4.81
C ASP A 24 -4.17 5.61 5.53
N ASN A 25 -3.56 5.81 6.70
CA ASN A 25 -3.01 4.74 7.54
C ASN A 25 -4.04 4.21 8.55
N SER A 26 -5.33 4.18 8.20
CA SER A 26 -6.44 3.86 9.13
C SER A 26 -6.20 2.59 9.95
N PHE A 27 -5.72 1.49 9.34
CA PHE A 27 -5.37 0.26 10.06
C PHE A 27 -4.34 0.47 11.18
N VAL A 28 -3.31 1.28 10.92
CA VAL A 28 -2.25 1.59 11.90
C VAL A 28 -2.76 2.59 12.95
N SER A 29 -3.58 3.55 12.53
CA SER A 29 -4.12 4.60 13.40
C SER A 29 -5.19 4.11 14.36
N GLU A 30 -6.01 3.14 13.94
CA GLU A 30 -7.22 2.73 14.66
C GLU A 30 -7.04 1.42 15.44
N LEU A 31 -6.05 0.59 15.11
CA LEU A 31 -5.86 -0.71 15.73
C LEU A 31 -4.67 -0.74 16.71
N PRO A 32 -4.70 -1.63 17.73
CA PRO A 32 -3.60 -1.76 18.68
C PRO A 32 -2.28 -2.13 18.00
N GLY A 33 -1.31 -1.22 18.08
CA GLY A 33 0.06 -1.46 17.66
C GLY A 33 0.90 -2.07 18.77
N ASP A 34 1.88 -2.87 18.39
CA ASP A 34 2.88 -3.39 19.30
C ASP A 34 3.80 -2.26 19.78
N PRO A 35 3.97 -2.05 21.10
CA PRO A 35 4.87 -1.03 21.62
C PRO A 35 6.35 -1.36 21.40
N GLU A 36 6.70 -2.64 21.16
CA GLU A 36 8.08 -3.06 20.91
C GLU A 36 8.44 -2.93 19.43
N LEU A 37 9.53 -2.22 19.13
CA LEU A 37 10.00 -1.91 17.77
C LEU A 37 11.14 -2.82 17.30
N ARG A 38 11.71 -3.63 18.19
CA ARG A 38 12.76 -4.58 17.82
C ARG A 38 12.22 -5.64 16.86
N ASN A 39 12.86 -5.75 15.70
CA ASN A 39 12.61 -6.80 14.73
C ASN A 39 13.34 -8.09 15.14
N ALA A 40 12.73 -8.87 16.03
CA ALA A 40 13.26 -10.14 16.51
C ALA A 40 12.12 -11.16 16.75
N PRO A 41 12.36 -12.47 16.60
CA PRO A 41 11.36 -13.49 16.90
C PRO A 41 10.90 -13.44 18.36
N ARG A 42 9.58 -13.33 18.59
CA ARG A 42 8.95 -13.38 19.91
C ARG A 42 7.44 -13.61 19.80
N ALA A 43 6.79 -13.87 20.93
CA ALA A 43 5.34 -13.82 21.02
C ALA A 43 4.86 -12.35 21.00
N VAL A 44 3.92 -12.04 20.12
CA VAL A 44 3.23 -10.75 20.03
C VAL A 44 1.81 -10.97 20.54
N ARG A 45 1.44 -10.33 21.65
CA ARG A 45 0.12 -10.45 22.27
C ARG A 45 -0.53 -9.07 22.34
N ASN A 46 -1.85 -9.02 22.22
CA ASN A 46 -2.66 -7.80 22.33
C ASN A 46 -2.29 -6.69 21.32
N ALA A 47 -1.70 -7.05 20.18
CA ALA A 47 -1.36 -6.14 19.10
C ALA A 47 -1.75 -6.75 17.74
N CYS A 48 -2.17 -5.91 16.80
CA CYS A 48 -2.53 -6.27 15.44
C CYS A 48 -1.36 -6.13 14.46
N TYR A 49 -0.35 -5.32 14.80
CA TYR A 49 0.83 -5.10 13.97
C TYR A 49 2.04 -4.70 14.81
N THR A 50 3.24 -4.88 14.26
CA THR A 50 4.50 -4.36 14.80
C THR A 50 5.15 -3.46 13.75
N ARG A 51 5.61 -2.27 14.16
CA ARG A 51 6.30 -1.35 13.24
C ARG A 51 7.72 -1.83 12.99
N VAL A 52 8.12 -1.84 11.72
CA VAL A 52 9.49 -2.21 11.30
C VAL A 52 9.96 -1.25 10.21
N ALA A 53 11.27 -1.00 10.16
CA ALA A 53 11.88 -0.34 9.02
C ALA A 53 12.12 -1.37 7.90
N PRO A 54 11.70 -1.08 6.65
CA PRO A 54 12.06 -1.92 5.50
C PRO A 54 13.57 -2.03 5.36
N THR A 55 14.07 -3.22 5.02
CA THR A 55 15.49 -3.40 4.70
C THR A 55 15.72 -3.03 3.22
N PRO A 56 16.54 -2.01 2.92
CA PRO A 56 16.83 -1.64 1.54
C PRO A 56 17.53 -2.78 0.79
N VAL A 57 17.17 -2.98 -0.48
CA VAL A 57 17.84 -3.94 -1.36
C VAL A 57 19.00 -3.27 -2.10
N ALA A 58 20.04 -4.04 -2.42
CA ALA A 58 21.18 -3.54 -3.20
C ALA A 58 20.80 -3.34 -4.67
N GLY A 59 21.04 -2.13 -5.21
CA GLY A 59 20.87 -1.82 -6.63
C GLY A 59 19.44 -2.01 -7.17
N PRO A 60 18.42 -1.35 -6.61
CA PRO A 60 17.05 -1.49 -7.08
C PRO A 60 16.91 -1.04 -8.55
N ARG A 61 16.21 -1.84 -9.36
CA ARG A 61 15.85 -1.52 -10.76
C ARG A 61 14.45 -2.03 -11.09
N LEU A 62 13.71 -1.29 -11.90
CA LEU A 62 12.40 -1.72 -12.40
C LEU A 62 12.60 -2.82 -13.46
N LEU A 63 11.94 -3.96 -13.28
CA LEU A 63 12.03 -5.10 -14.21
C LEU A 63 10.76 -5.27 -15.05
N ALA A 64 9.59 -4.96 -14.47
CA ALA A 64 8.29 -5.10 -15.11
C ALA A 64 7.28 -4.12 -14.47
N TRP A 65 6.25 -3.77 -15.24
CA TRP A 65 5.18 -2.87 -14.85
C TRP A 65 3.82 -3.38 -15.36
N SER A 66 2.74 -3.08 -14.65
CA SER A 66 1.37 -3.38 -15.06
C SER A 66 0.56 -2.09 -15.12
N ASP A 67 0.16 -1.68 -16.33
CA ASP A 67 -0.68 -0.50 -16.52
C ASP A 67 -2.04 -0.64 -15.83
N ALA A 68 -2.61 -1.85 -15.82
CA ALA A 68 -3.85 -2.13 -15.12
C ALA A 68 -3.73 -1.87 -13.61
N ALA A 69 -2.62 -2.29 -12.98
CA ALA A 69 -2.38 -2.02 -11.57
C ALA A 69 -2.10 -0.52 -11.31
N GLY A 70 -1.34 0.13 -12.18
CA GLY A 70 -1.10 1.58 -12.12
C GLY A 70 -2.40 2.37 -12.19
N ALA A 71 -3.32 1.97 -13.07
CA ALA A 71 -4.63 2.59 -13.22
C ALA A 71 -5.49 2.48 -11.95
N LEU A 72 -5.44 1.34 -11.22
CA LEU A 72 -6.14 1.20 -9.93
C LEU A 72 -5.68 2.24 -8.88
N LEU A 73 -4.45 2.71 -8.99
CA LEU A 73 -3.84 3.69 -8.08
C LEU A 73 -3.81 5.11 -8.67
N GLY A 74 -4.09 5.28 -9.96
CA GLY A 74 -3.98 6.55 -10.68
C GLY A 74 -2.54 7.02 -10.92
N ILE A 75 -1.62 6.08 -11.19
CA ILE A 75 -0.20 6.32 -11.49
C ILE A 75 0.22 5.67 -12.81
N ALA A 76 1.24 6.23 -13.47
CA ALA A 76 1.87 5.70 -14.68
C ALA A 76 3.31 6.16 -14.82
#